data_AF-A0A7I9YPK4-F1
#
_entry.id   AF-A0A7I9YPK4-F1
#
_cell.length_a   1.000
_cell.length_b   1.000
_cell.length_c   1.000
_cell.angle_alpha   90.00
_cell.angle_beta   90.00
_cell.angle_gamma   90.00
#
_symmetry.space_group_name_H-M   'P 1'
#
loop_
_entity.id
_entity.type
_entity.pdbx_description
1 polymer ?
#
loop_
_entity_poly.entity_id
_entity_poly.type
_entity_poly.pdbx_seq_one_letter_code
_entity_poly.pdbx_strand_id
1 'polypeptide(L)' 'MSEVAEELSRTLRAPLPDGFESLPPAQLQELNTLLETTLERRAQTLTKSINASLDHTPRLLRPAVRKALGL' A
#
# COMPACT_ATOMS: atom_id res chain seq x y z
N MET A 1 -24.04 4.98 -1.98
CA MET A 1 -22.84 4.88 -1.15
C MET A 1 -22.02 6.15 -1.36
N SER A 2 -21.31 6.65 -0.34
CA SER A 2 -20.46 7.85 -0.49
C SER A 2 -19.21 7.54 -1.32
N GLU A 3 -18.77 8.47 -2.16
CA GLU A 3 -17.55 8.34 -3.00
C GLU A 3 -16.32 7.94 -2.16
N VAL A 4 -16.20 8.50 -0.96
CA VAL A 4 -15.10 8.21 -0.02
C VAL A 4 -15.14 6.77 0.49
N ALA A 5 -16.34 6.18 0.64
CA ALA A 5 -16.47 4.78 1.02
C ALA A 5 -16.04 3.85 -0.13
N GLU A 6 -16.40 4.16 -1.39
CA GLU A 6 -15.93 3.35 -2.52
C GLU A 6 -14.40 3.37 -2.66
N GLU A 7 -13.77 4.52 -2.41
CA GLU A 7 -12.31 4.65 -2.41
C GLU A 7 -11.67 3.82 -1.29
N LEU A 8 -12.22 3.84 -0.07
CA LEU A 8 -11.71 3.06 1.05
C LEU A 8 -11.78 1.54 0.79
N SER A 9 -12.89 1.06 0.21
CA SER A 9 -13.03 -0.36 -0.18
C SER A 9 -11.99 -0.76 -1.24
N ARG A 10 -11.72 0.12 -2.22
CA ARG A 10 -10.70 -0.10 -3.25
C ARG A 10 -9.31 -0.20 -2.64
N THR A 11 -8.96 0.69 -1.72
CA THR A 11 -7.67 0.70 -1.01
C THR A 11 -7.48 -0.56 -0.17
N LEU A 12 -8.52 -1.01 0.53
CA LEU A 12 -8.48 -2.22 1.36
C LEU A 12 -8.59 -3.52 0.56
N ARG A 13 -9.03 -3.44 -0.72
CA ARG A 13 -9.39 -4.60 -1.56
C ARG A 13 -10.35 -5.57 -0.86
N ALA A 14 -11.23 -5.02 -0.03
CA ALA A 14 -12.16 -5.76 0.80
C ALA A 14 -13.48 -4.98 0.90
N PRO A 15 -14.62 -5.67 1.10
CA PRO A 15 -15.86 -5.01 1.42
C PRO A 15 -15.71 -4.24 2.73
N LEU A 16 -16.31 -3.06 2.79
CA LEU A 16 -16.30 -2.24 4.00
C LEU A 16 -17.21 -2.87 5.06
N PRO A 17 -16.74 -2.99 6.31
CA PRO A 17 -17.58 -3.41 7.41
C PRO A 17 -18.74 -2.43 7.60
N ASP A 18 -19.90 -2.92 8.03
CA ASP A 18 -21.13 -2.13 8.24
C ASP A 18 -20.92 -0.90 9.15
N GLY A 19 -19.97 -0.98 10.09
CA GLY A 19 -19.60 0.13 10.96
C GLY A 19 -19.08 1.37 10.21
N PHE A 20 -18.54 1.22 9.00
CA PHE A 20 -18.03 2.34 8.20
C PHE A 20 -19.14 3.16 7.54
N GLU A 21 -20.32 2.58 7.32
CA GLU A 21 -21.48 3.34 6.80
C GLU A 21 -22.00 4.36 7.82
N SER A 22 -21.73 4.13 9.11
CA SER A 22 -22.14 5.03 10.20
C SER A 22 -21.18 6.20 10.42
N LEU A 23 -20.00 6.20 9.78
CA LEU A 23 -18.99 7.22 9.99
C LEU A 23 -19.30 8.50 9.20
N PRO A 24 -19.13 9.68 9.81
CA PRO A 24 -19.19 10.95 9.09
C PRO A 24 -18.16 11.02 7.94
N PRO A 25 -18.46 11.71 6.83
CA PRO A 25 -17.54 11.82 5.69
C PRO A 25 -16.13 12.29 6.05
N ALA A 26 -16.01 13.22 7.00
CA ALA A 26 -14.72 13.71 7.48
C ALA A 26 -13.86 12.61 8.14
N GLN A 27 -14.48 11.71 8.90
CA GLN A 27 -13.77 10.60 9.55
C GLN A 27 -13.36 9.53 8.53
N LEU A 28 -14.19 9.28 7.51
CA LEU A 28 -13.84 8.40 6.40
C LEU A 28 -12.62 8.93 5.61
N GLN A 29 -12.55 10.23 5.39
CA GLN A 29 -11.43 10.86 4.68
C GLN A 29 -10.14 10.83 5.51
N GLU A 30 -10.22 11.03 6.82
CA GLU A 30 -9.08 10.86 7.73
C GLU A 30 -8.57 9.41 7.73
N LEU A 31 -9.49 8.44 7.81
CA LEU A 31 -9.17 7.02 7.67
C LEU A 31 -8.47 6.70 6.36
N ASN A 32 -8.97 7.24 5.24
CA ASN A 32 -8.32 7.04 3.93
C ASN A 32 -6.89 7.57 3.93
N THR A 33 -6.69 8.80 4.43
CA THR A 33 -5.37 9.44 4.52
C THR A 33 -4.39 8.61 5.37
N LEU A 34 -4.85 8.08 6.51
CA LEU A 34 -4.03 7.24 7.39
C LEU A 34 -3.66 5.92 6.70
N LEU A 35 -4.58 5.31 5.96
CA LEU A 35 -4.34 4.08 5.21
C LEU A 35 -3.34 4.31 4.08
N GLU A 36 -3.52 5.33 3.27
CA GLU A 36 -2.59 5.69 2.18
C GLU A 36 -1.17 5.91 2.71
N THR A 37 -1.04 6.72 3.77
CA THR A 37 0.25 6.98 4.43
C THR A 37 0.92 5.70 4.91
N THR A 38 0.14 4.78 5.49
CA THR A 38 0.65 3.51 6.02
C THR A 38 1.08 2.57 4.88
N LEU A 39 0.30 2.50 3.80
CA LEU A 39 0.63 1.71 2.62
C LEU A 39 1.89 2.24 1.93
N GLU A 40 2.04 3.55 1.83
CA GLU A 40 3.24 4.19 1.28
C GLU A 40 4.48 3.84 2.12
N ARG A 41 4.41 3.99 3.45
CA ARG A 41 5.50 3.61 4.36
C ARG A 41 5.87 2.13 4.23
N ARG A 42 4.87 1.25 4.09
CA ARG A 42 5.08 -0.18 3.86
C ARG A 42 5.81 -0.43 2.54
N ALA A 43 5.39 0.22 1.46
CA ALA A 43 6.02 0.11 0.15
C ALA A 43 7.49 0.57 0.21
N GLN A 44 7.76 1.72 0.84
CA GLN A 44 9.13 2.22 1.03
C GLN A 44 10.00 1.25 1.84
N THR A 45 9.45 0.67 2.92
CA THR A 45 10.15 -0.30 3.76
C THR A 45 10.48 -1.58 2.99
N LEU A 46 9.52 -2.10 2.22
CA LEU A 46 9.73 -3.28 1.37
C LEU A 46 10.78 -3.01 0.29
N THR A 47 10.70 -1.89 -0.41
CA THR A 47 11.68 -1.48 -1.42
C THR A 47 13.09 -1.38 -0.81
N LYS A 48 13.21 -0.81 0.40
CA LYS A 48 14.49 -0.74 1.11
C LYS A 48 15.03 -2.14 1.43
N SER A 49 14.18 -3.05 1.93
CA SER A 49 14.55 -4.43 2.24
C SER A 49 14.95 -5.22 0.99
N ILE A 50 14.25 -5.02 -0.14
CA ILE A 50 14.59 -5.65 -1.43
C ILE A 50 15.96 -5.15 -1.90
N ASN A 51 16.20 -3.84 -1.87
CA ASN A 51 17.49 -3.28 -2.27
C ASN A 51 18.64 -3.78 -1.39
N ALA A 52 18.45 -3.86 -0.07
CA ALA A 52 19.43 -4.44 0.83
C ALA A 52 19.69 -5.93 0.52
N SER A 53 18.66 -6.69 0.15
CA SER A 53 18.82 -8.10 -0.25
C SER A 53 19.63 -8.24 -1.54
N LEU A 54 19.45 -7.30 -2.49
CA LEU A 54 20.23 -7.27 -3.73
C LEU A 54 21.74 -7.01 -3.51
N ASP A 55 22.13 -6.43 -2.37
CA ASP A 55 23.55 -6.27 -2.05
C ASP A 55 24.25 -7.61 -1.85
N HIS A 56 23.51 -8.63 -1.40
CA HIS A 56 23.99 -10.01 -1.30
C HIS A 56 23.90 -10.79 -2.62
N THR A 57 23.23 -10.25 -3.63
CA THR A 57 23.14 -10.85 -4.97
C THR A 57 24.40 -10.51 -5.79
N PRO A 58 25.03 -11.48 -6.47
CA PRO A 58 26.13 -11.24 -7.40
C PRO A 58 25.78 -10.13 -8.40
N ARG A 59 26.71 -9.19 -8.63
CA ARG A 59 26.47 -7.97 -9.42
C ARG A 59 25.92 -8.25 -10.84
N LEU A 60 26.28 -9.39 -11.41
CA LEU A 60 25.81 -9.86 -12.72
C LEU A 60 24.32 -10.23 -12.76
N LEU A 61 23.76 -10.69 -11.64
CA LEU A 61 22.35 -11.14 -11.55
C LEU A 61 21.39 -10.05 -11.06
N ARG A 62 21.90 -8.98 -10.42
CA ARG A 62 21.11 -7.85 -9.92
C ARG A 62 20.08 -7.27 -10.91
N PRO A 63 20.41 -7.01 -12.20
CA PRO A 63 19.43 -6.45 -13.15
C PRO A 63 18.29 -7.43 -13.47
N ALA A 64 18.55 -8.75 -13.52
CA ALA A 64 17.52 -9.75 -13.73
C ALA A 64 16.56 -9.84 -12.53
N VAL A 65 17.10 -9.78 -11.30
CA VAL A 65 16.30 -9.82 -10.07
C VAL A 65 15.45 -8.56 -9.90
N ARG A 66 15.99 -7.36 -10.21
CA ARG A 66 15.17 -6.12 -10.22
C ARG A 66 13.99 -6.21 -11.18
N LYS A 67 14.24 -6.67 -12.40
CA LYS A 67 13.21 -6.82 -13.43
C LYS A 67 12.11 -7.80 -13.02
N ALA A 68 12.45 -8.89 -12.33
CA ALA A 68 11.48 -9.85 -11.81
C ALA A 68 10.61 -9.29 -10.67
N LEU A 69 11.13 -8.34 -9.90
CA LEU A 69 10.44 -7.69 -8.78
C LEU A 69 9.63 -6.45 -9.19
N GLY A 70 9.63 -6.08 -10.47
CA GLY A 70 8.92 -4.90 -10.97
C GLY A 70 9.53 -3.57 -10.54
N LEU A 71 10.84 -3.57 -10.21
CA LEU A 71 11.64 -2.38 -9.90
C LEU A 71 12.34 -1.82 -11.13
#